data_AF-A0A553N7Y8-F1
#
_entry.id   AF-A0A553N7Y8-F1
#
_cell.length_a   1.000
_cell.length_b   1.000
_cell.length_c   1.000
_cell.angle_alpha   90.00
_cell.angle_beta   90.00
_cell.angle_gamma   90.00
#
_symmetry.space_group_name_H-M   'P 1'
#
loop_
_entity.id
_entity.type
_entity.pdbx_description
1 polymer ?
#
loop_
_entity_poly.entity_id
_entity_poly.type
_entity_poly.pdbx_seq_one_letter_code
_entity_poly.pdbx_strand_id
1 'polypeptide(L)'
;MPFTCASPGCTTGFKSKPSDSSVSLHKFPDDPDLHFKVTTSDFRRKDQPIVSIELTRRYLTSEAVPSVFPNLPKYLSTTRKPTPRTNTTSTTESRRQILNANLRVAEDNFFKQQLVSTLNDVKEKVTTINLPPEVVMQANQFSLVFASIVLKNGSVPHVEYAVVVDESLSLHLSANQVTIPISNFSYLTASSKLTDITTLANIIHHLKNYSEASVPSSHWLSPIITDFKDLLDKMDKTPPGEEMLPSLCFLLEQLELALAKPKSRRYSASLLASASMWQIALPALYKQFLSKRILSLPSLTTIKRLSSNLSLN
;
A
#
# COMPACT_ATOMS: atom_id res chain seq x y z
N MET A 1 -59.95 6.07 -29.56
CA MET A 1 -59.50 6.95 -30.66
C MET A 1 -59.39 6.11 -31.93
N PRO A 2 -59.80 6.59 -33.12
CA PRO A 2 -59.62 5.83 -34.36
C PRO A 2 -58.13 5.66 -34.64
N PHE A 3 -57.70 4.43 -34.96
CA PHE A 3 -56.31 4.15 -35.31
C PHE A 3 -56.08 4.58 -36.77
N THR A 4 -55.32 5.65 -36.97
CA THR A 4 -54.90 6.15 -38.30
C THR A 4 -53.54 5.58 -38.67
N CYS A 5 -53.34 5.24 -39.95
CA CYS A 5 -52.04 4.81 -40.45
C CYS A 5 -51.03 5.97 -40.39
N ALA A 6 -49.81 5.70 -39.94
CA ALA A 6 -48.74 6.71 -39.83
C ALA A 6 -47.94 6.91 -41.13
N SER A 7 -48.23 6.13 -42.19
CA SER A 7 -47.54 6.26 -43.48
C SER A 7 -47.97 7.55 -44.20
N PRO A 8 -47.03 8.38 -44.70
CA PRO A 8 -47.37 9.59 -45.46
C PRO A 8 -48.31 9.29 -46.63
N GLY A 9 -49.39 10.07 -46.77
CA GLY A 9 -50.37 9.94 -47.85
C GLY A 9 -51.40 8.80 -47.68
N CYS A 10 -51.31 7.97 -46.64
CA CYS A 10 -52.29 6.93 -46.38
C CYS A 10 -53.55 7.51 -45.72
N THR A 11 -54.73 7.28 -46.32
CA THR A 11 -56.01 7.76 -45.76
C THR A 11 -56.75 6.71 -44.92
N THR A 12 -56.12 5.58 -44.62
CA THR A 12 -56.75 4.49 -43.85
C THR A 12 -56.94 4.89 -42.38
N GLY A 13 -58.16 4.72 -41.87
CA GLY A 13 -58.55 5.08 -40.50
C GLY A 13 -59.02 6.52 -40.31
N PHE A 14 -58.99 7.36 -41.36
CA PHE A 14 -59.57 8.71 -41.32
C PHE A 14 -61.11 8.64 -41.44
N LYS A 15 -61.80 9.48 -40.64
CA LYS A 15 -63.27 9.48 -40.52
C LYS A 15 -64.03 9.75 -41.83
N SER A 16 -63.37 10.27 -42.85
CA SER A 16 -63.96 10.65 -44.14
C SER A 16 -64.13 9.48 -45.12
N LYS A 17 -63.65 8.27 -44.80
CA LYS A 17 -63.80 7.08 -45.66
C LYS A 17 -64.33 5.88 -44.87
N PRO A 18 -65.16 5.02 -45.49
CA PRO A 18 -65.61 3.78 -44.85
C PRO A 18 -64.40 2.91 -44.50
N SER A 19 -64.41 2.34 -43.30
CA SER A 19 -63.34 1.45 -42.84
C SER A 19 -63.31 0.19 -43.69
N ASP A 20 -62.25 0.01 -44.45
CA ASP A 20 -62.02 -1.21 -45.23
C ASP A 20 -61.75 -2.36 -44.24
N SER A 21 -62.68 -3.30 -44.11
CA SER A 21 -62.61 -4.41 -43.15
C SER A 21 -61.49 -5.41 -43.46
N SER A 22 -60.84 -5.25 -44.62
CA SER A 22 -59.73 -6.09 -45.10
C SER A 22 -58.34 -5.66 -44.59
N VAL A 23 -58.22 -4.53 -43.88
CA VAL A 23 -56.91 -3.97 -43.49
C VAL A 23 -56.62 -4.17 -42.00
N SER A 24 -55.57 -4.94 -41.68
CA SER A 24 -55.06 -5.08 -40.32
C SER A 24 -54.03 -4.00 -39.97
N LEU A 25 -54.25 -3.30 -38.87
CA LEU A 25 -53.32 -2.29 -38.37
C LEU A 25 -52.30 -2.95 -37.42
N HIS A 26 -51.02 -2.73 -37.70
CA HIS A 26 -49.92 -3.19 -36.85
C HIS A 26 -49.27 -2.00 -36.16
N LYS A 27 -48.84 -2.19 -34.91
CA LYS A 27 -48.01 -1.22 -34.19
C LYS A 27 -46.56 -1.31 -34.65
N PHE A 28 -45.80 -0.23 -34.50
CA PHE A 28 -44.36 -0.28 -34.68
C PHE A 28 -43.74 -1.27 -33.69
N PRO A 29 -42.68 -2.01 -34.07
CA PRO A 29 -41.94 -2.86 -33.14
C PRO A 29 -41.34 -2.03 -32.00
N ASP A 30 -41.33 -2.59 -30.79
CA ASP A 30 -40.74 -1.94 -29.60
C ASP A 30 -39.20 -1.95 -29.62
N ASP A 31 -38.59 -2.66 -30.58
CA ASP A 31 -37.14 -2.69 -30.77
C ASP A 31 -36.67 -1.43 -31.53
N PRO A 32 -35.77 -0.60 -30.93
CA PRO A 32 -35.34 0.68 -31.49
C PRO A 32 -34.60 0.55 -32.83
N ASP A 33 -33.89 -0.56 -33.08
CA ASP A 33 -33.16 -0.77 -34.34
C ASP A 33 -34.09 -1.14 -35.50
N LEU A 34 -35.21 -1.78 -35.19
CA LEU A 34 -36.28 -2.08 -36.15
C LEU A 34 -37.16 -0.85 -36.39
N HIS A 35 -37.41 -0.04 -35.36
CA HIS A 35 -38.17 1.21 -35.46
C HIS A 35 -37.54 2.19 -36.45
N PHE A 36 -36.19 2.29 -36.49
CA PHE A 36 -35.47 3.19 -37.38
C PHE A 36 -35.50 2.77 -38.86
N LYS A 37 -35.75 1.48 -39.15
CA LYS A 37 -35.77 0.94 -40.53
C LYS A 37 -37.14 1.07 -41.20
N VAL A 38 -38.23 1.09 -40.43
CA VAL A 38 -39.60 1.19 -40.96
C VAL A 38 -39.92 2.61 -41.45
N THR A 39 -39.22 3.64 -40.95
CA THR A 39 -39.49 5.05 -41.26
C THR A 39 -38.94 5.55 -42.60
N THR A 40 -38.23 4.72 -43.38
CA THR A 40 -37.47 5.18 -44.58
C THR A 40 -37.87 4.54 -45.91
N SER A 41 -38.97 3.79 -45.98
CA SER A 41 -39.36 3.07 -47.20
C SER A 41 -40.45 3.79 -48.01
N ASP A 42 -40.07 4.39 -49.14
CA ASP A 42 -40.98 4.83 -50.21
C ASP A 42 -41.46 3.64 -51.05
N PHE A 43 -42.77 3.52 -51.26
CA PHE A 43 -43.36 2.47 -52.10
C PHE A 43 -44.23 3.07 -53.22
N ARG A 44 -43.84 2.80 -54.46
CA ARG A 44 -44.76 2.78 -55.61
C ARG A 44 -45.04 1.31 -55.96
N ARG A 45 -46.31 0.89 -55.99
CA ARG A 45 -46.71 -0.38 -56.61
C ARG A 45 -47.92 -0.19 -57.52
N LYS A 46 -47.84 -0.87 -58.67
CA LYS A 46 -48.87 -1.05 -59.69
C LYS A 46 -49.82 -2.18 -59.27
N ASP A 47 -51.10 -2.00 -59.58
CA ASP A 47 -52.20 -2.89 -59.23
C ASP A 47 -52.19 -4.22 -60.01
N GLN A 48 -52.49 -5.32 -59.31
CA GLN A 48 -52.93 -6.61 -59.89
C GLN A 48 -54.02 -7.25 -59.00
N PRO A 49 -54.93 -8.07 -59.57
CA PRO A 49 -56.20 -8.43 -58.95
C PRO A 49 -56.09 -9.55 -57.91
N ILE A 50 -57.00 -9.47 -56.93
CA ILE A 50 -57.04 -10.27 -55.70
C ILE A 50 -57.78 -11.58 -55.93
N VAL A 51 -57.13 -12.71 -55.65
CA VAL A 51 -57.76 -14.02 -55.43
C VAL A 51 -57.83 -14.24 -53.92
N SER A 52 -59.03 -14.46 -53.38
CA SER A 52 -59.29 -14.66 -51.96
C SER A 52 -58.79 -16.03 -51.50
N ILE A 53 -57.64 -16.07 -50.84
CA ILE A 53 -57.12 -17.23 -50.10
C ILE A 53 -57.11 -16.83 -48.62
N GLU A 54 -57.66 -17.67 -47.74
CA GLU A 54 -57.62 -17.47 -46.29
C GLU A 54 -56.18 -17.22 -45.80
N LEU A 55 -55.94 -16.02 -45.26
CA LEU A 55 -54.62 -15.54 -44.88
C LEU A 55 -54.15 -16.24 -43.59
N THR A 56 -53.38 -17.31 -43.74
CA THR A 56 -52.51 -17.81 -42.67
C THR A 56 -51.45 -16.75 -42.38
N ARG A 57 -51.39 -16.25 -41.13
CA ARG A 57 -50.39 -15.26 -40.71
C ARG A 57 -48.99 -15.82 -40.92
N ARG A 58 -48.26 -15.29 -41.91
CA ARG A 58 -46.85 -15.62 -42.14
C ARG A 58 -46.00 -14.78 -41.21
N TYR A 59 -45.50 -15.37 -40.14
CA TYR A 59 -44.48 -14.77 -39.30
C TYR A 59 -43.10 -14.95 -39.95
N LEU A 60 -42.25 -13.92 -39.88
CA LEU A 60 -40.83 -14.08 -40.16
C LEU A 60 -40.24 -15.03 -39.12
N THR A 61 -39.42 -15.99 -39.57
CA THR A 61 -38.68 -16.85 -38.64
C THR A 61 -37.64 -16.01 -37.88
N SER A 62 -37.27 -16.43 -36.68
CA SER A 62 -36.24 -15.76 -35.87
C SER A 62 -34.87 -15.67 -36.57
N GLU A 63 -34.66 -16.45 -37.63
CA GLU A 63 -33.46 -16.46 -38.46
C GLU A 63 -33.64 -15.73 -39.81
N ALA A 64 -34.77 -15.07 -40.03
CA ALA A 64 -35.06 -14.41 -41.30
C ALA A 64 -34.19 -13.15 -41.48
N VAL A 65 -33.17 -13.25 -42.31
CA VAL A 65 -32.35 -12.13 -42.79
C VAL A 65 -32.71 -11.79 -44.25
N PRO A 66 -32.84 -10.50 -44.62
CA PRO A 66 -33.15 -10.12 -45.99
C PRO A 66 -32.03 -10.58 -46.92
N SER A 67 -32.36 -11.44 -47.90
CA SER A 67 -31.38 -12.03 -48.81
C SER A 67 -31.07 -11.18 -50.04
N VAL A 68 -31.91 -10.18 -50.35
CA VAL A 68 -31.75 -9.33 -51.53
C VAL A 68 -31.80 -7.86 -51.13
N PHE A 69 -30.64 -7.20 -51.18
CA PHE A 69 -30.52 -5.76 -51.09
C PHE A 69 -30.13 -5.20 -52.47
N PRO A 70 -31.03 -4.52 -53.20
CA PRO A 70 -30.68 -3.91 -54.48
C PRO A 70 -29.66 -2.78 -54.27
N ASN A 71 -28.67 -2.69 -55.16
CA ASN A 71 -27.56 -1.71 -55.16
C ASN A 71 -26.49 -1.86 -54.06
N LEU A 72 -26.32 -3.04 -53.46
CA LEU A 72 -25.21 -3.28 -52.54
C LEU A 72 -23.87 -3.45 -53.31
N PRO A 73 -22.80 -2.72 -52.97
CA PRO A 73 -21.48 -2.94 -53.55
C PRO A 73 -21.03 -4.41 -53.43
N LYS A 74 -20.37 -4.93 -54.48
CA LYS A 74 -20.02 -6.35 -54.61
C LYS A 74 -19.15 -6.88 -53.46
N TYR A 75 -18.41 -6.01 -52.77
CA TYR A 75 -17.57 -6.35 -51.61
C TYR A 75 -18.36 -6.54 -50.29
N LEU A 76 -19.62 -6.10 -50.24
CA LEU A 76 -20.51 -6.27 -49.08
C LEU A 76 -21.50 -7.43 -49.24
N SER A 77 -21.60 -8.01 -50.44
CA SER A 77 -22.53 -9.09 -50.80
C SER A 77 -21.88 -10.48 -50.69
N THR A 78 -21.09 -10.69 -49.63
CA THR A 78 -20.54 -12.01 -49.34
C THR A 78 -21.69 -12.94 -48.96
N THR A 79 -21.96 -13.95 -49.79
CA THR A 79 -22.97 -15.02 -49.56
C THR A 79 -22.65 -15.95 -48.39
N ARG A 80 -21.56 -15.67 -47.66
CA ARG A 80 -21.18 -16.40 -46.47
C ARG A 80 -22.17 -16.05 -45.38
N LYS A 81 -23.02 -17.01 -44.97
CA LYS A 81 -23.83 -16.88 -43.76
C LYS A 81 -22.90 -16.36 -42.64
N PRO A 82 -23.16 -15.18 -42.06
CA PRO A 82 -22.37 -14.73 -40.92
C PRO A 82 -22.47 -15.83 -39.87
N THR A 83 -21.31 -16.28 -39.38
CA THR A 83 -21.28 -17.21 -38.26
C THR A 83 -22.12 -16.60 -37.14
N PRO A 84 -23.11 -17.33 -36.58
CA PRO A 84 -23.93 -16.80 -35.51
C PRO A 84 -23.01 -16.28 -34.41
N ARG A 85 -23.19 -15.00 -34.07
CA ARG A 85 -22.40 -14.35 -33.03
C ARG A 85 -22.65 -15.14 -31.75
N THR A 86 -21.62 -15.75 -31.19
CA THR A 86 -21.72 -16.47 -29.93
C THR A 86 -22.20 -15.47 -28.87
N ASN A 87 -23.42 -15.65 -28.36
CA ASN A 87 -24.02 -14.78 -27.34
C ASN A 87 -23.23 -14.77 -26.02
N THR A 88 -22.23 -15.63 -25.87
CA THR A 88 -21.35 -15.71 -24.70
C THR A 88 -20.55 -14.44 -24.42
N THR A 89 -20.30 -13.58 -25.43
CA THR A 89 -19.57 -12.30 -25.27
C THR A 89 -20.43 -11.04 -25.49
N SER A 90 -21.74 -11.20 -25.74
CA SER A 90 -22.62 -10.09 -26.15
C SER A 90 -23.20 -9.31 -24.97
N THR A 91 -23.39 -9.94 -23.81
CA THR A 91 -23.82 -9.26 -22.59
C THR A 91 -22.63 -8.58 -21.93
N THR A 92 -22.78 -7.29 -21.60
CA THR A 92 -21.81 -6.49 -20.82
C THR A 92 -21.33 -7.24 -19.58
N GLU A 93 -22.20 -8.03 -18.96
CA GLU A 93 -21.90 -8.82 -17.78
C GLU A 93 -20.94 -10.00 -18.04
N SER A 94 -21.17 -10.80 -19.09
CA SER A 94 -20.27 -11.92 -19.41
C SER A 94 -18.88 -11.43 -19.82
N ARG A 95 -18.80 -10.31 -20.54
CA ARG A 95 -17.52 -9.65 -20.85
C ARG A 95 -16.81 -9.16 -19.58
N ARG A 96 -17.55 -8.55 -18.65
CA ARG A 96 -17.03 -8.08 -17.37
C ARG A 96 -16.50 -9.23 -16.52
N GLN A 97 -17.21 -10.36 -16.48
CA GLN A 97 -16.78 -11.55 -15.72
C GLN A 97 -15.48 -12.16 -16.27
N ILE A 98 -15.35 -12.30 -17.60
CA ILE A 98 -14.12 -12.79 -18.23
C ILE A 98 -12.95 -11.83 -17.95
N LEU A 99 -13.20 -10.52 -18.05
CA LEU A 99 -12.17 -9.51 -17.80
C LEU A 99 -11.71 -9.55 -16.33
N ASN A 100 -12.64 -9.64 -15.38
CA ASN A 100 -12.33 -9.79 -13.96
C ASN A 100 -11.59 -11.11 -13.66
N ALA A 101 -11.96 -12.21 -14.33
CA ALA A 101 -11.24 -13.47 -14.19
C ALA A 101 -9.80 -13.36 -14.69
N ASN A 102 -9.59 -12.72 -15.85
CA ASN A 102 -8.25 -12.46 -16.39
C ASN A 102 -7.44 -11.55 -15.48
N LEU A 103 -8.05 -10.51 -14.90
CA LEU A 103 -7.41 -9.63 -13.92
C LEU A 103 -6.98 -10.41 -12.69
N ARG A 104 -7.85 -11.25 -12.13
CA ARG A 104 -7.51 -12.10 -10.97
C ARG A 104 -6.35 -13.05 -11.27
N VAL A 105 -6.35 -13.68 -12.44
CA VAL A 105 -5.24 -14.56 -12.86
C VAL A 105 -3.93 -13.76 -13.02
N ALA A 106 -4.01 -12.55 -13.58
CA ALA A 106 -2.84 -11.67 -13.71
C ALA A 106 -2.33 -11.21 -12.34
N GLU A 107 -3.23 -10.85 -11.42
CA GLU A 107 -2.90 -10.49 -10.02
C GLU A 107 -2.22 -11.66 -9.31
N ASP A 108 -2.80 -12.85 -9.35
CA ASP A 108 -2.24 -14.05 -8.71
C ASP A 108 -0.85 -14.38 -9.26
N ASN A 109 -0.66 -14.25 -10.58
CA ASN A 109 0.63 -14.47 -11.22
C ASN A 109 1.65 -13.41 -10.81
N PHE A 110 1.23 -12.15 -10.68
CA PHE A 110 2.08 -11.08 -10.18
C PHE A 110 2.54 -11.37 -8.75
N PHE A 111 1.62 -11.67 -7.82
CA PHE A 111 2.00 -11.97 -6.43
C PHE A 111 2.91 -13.19 -6.32
N LYS A 112 2.66 -14.25 -7.10
CA LYS A 112 3.54 -15.43 -7.14
C LYS A 112 4.95 -15.11 -7.61
N GLN A 113 5.09 -14.18 -8.57
CA GLN A 113 6.40 -13.74 -9.06
C GLN A 113 7.15 -12.91 -8.01
N GLN A 114 6.46 -12.23 -7.09
CA GLN A 114 7.08 -11.42 -6.04
C GLN A 114 7.52 -12.22 -4.80
N LEU A 115 7.00 -13.44 -4.62
CA LEU A 115 7.38 -14.30 -3.48
C LEU A 115 8.86 -14.67 -3.49
N VAL A 116 9.49 -14.67 -2.32
CA VAL A 116 10.91 -14.96 -2.15
C VAL A 116 11.09 -16.16 -1.23
N SER A 117 11.93 -17.11 -1.65
CA SER A 117 12.27 -18.31 -0.87
C SER A 117 13.76 -18.42 -0.52
N THR A 118 14.65 -17.79 -1.29
CA THR A 118 16.10 -17.83 -1.09
C THR A 118 16.74 -16.45 -1.23
N LEU A 119 17.94 -16.29 -0.69
CA LEU A 119 18.74 -15.06 -0.89
C LEU A 119 19.07 -14.80 -2.37
N ASN A 120 19.25 -15.86 -3.16
CA ASN A 120 19.48 -15.71 -4.60
C ASN A 120 18.23 -15.15 -5.30
N ASP A 121 17.04 -15.59 -4.90
CA ASP A 121 15.78 -15.01 -5.42
C ASP A 121 15.70 -13.51 -5.11
N VAL A 122 16.12 -13.09 -3.91
CA VAL A 122 16.17 -11.65 -3.55
C VAL A 122 17.10 -10.93 -4.50
N LYS A 123 18.32 -11.42 -4.68
CA LYS A 123 19.35 -10.77 -5.52
C LYS A 123 18.90 -10.59 -6.97
N GLU A 124 18.22 -11.59 -7.53
CA GLU A 124 17.68 -11.51 -8.89
C GLU A 124 16.52 -10.53 -8.97
N LYS A 125 15.56 -10.61 -8.04
CA LYS A 125 14.33 -9.80 -8.06
C LYS A 125 14.53 -8.36 -7.63
N VAL A 126 15.59 -8.03 -6.91
CA VAL A 126 15.93 -6.63 -6.60
C VAL A 126 16.13 -5.80 -7.86
N THR A 127 16.67 -6.40 -8.93
CA THR A 127 16.93 -5.69 -10.19
C THR A 127 15.66 -5.23 -10.91
N THR A 128 14.52 -5.86 -10.62
CA THR A 128 13.23 -5.50 -11.23
C THR A 128 12.49 -4.42 -10.45
N ILE A 129 13.01 -4.01 -9.29
CA ILE A 129 12.32 -3.13 -8.34
C ILE A 129 12.99 -1.77 -8.31
N ASN A 130 12.15 -0.75 -8.21
CA ASN A 130 12.61 0.63 -8.03
C ASN A 130 13.01 0.86 -6.58
N LEU A 131 14.31 0.69 -6.30
CA LEU A 131 14.93 1.15 -5.06
C LEU A 131 15.28 2.65 -5.14
N PRO A 132 15.38 3.35 -4.00
CA PRO A 132 15.92 4.70 -3.98
C PRO A 132 17.34 4.70 -4.58
N PRO A 133 17.71 5.71 -5.39
CA PRO A 133 18.99 5.72 -6.12
C PRO A 133 20.23 5.78 -5.22
N GLU A 134 20.05 6.22 -3.97
CA GLU A 134 21.09 6.31 -2.95
C GLU A 134 21.41 4.95 -2.30
N VAL A 135 20.54 3.94 -2.48
CA VAL A 135 20.68 2.64 -1.83
C VAL A 135 21.61 1.75 -2.65
N VAL A 136 22.72 1.37 -2.03
CA VAL A 136 23.67 0.40 -2.57
C VAL A 136 23.32 -0.97 -2.03
N MET A 137 23.25 -1.96 -2.93
CA MET A 137 23.15 -3.37 -2.56
C MET A 137 24.55 -3.98 -2.52
N GLN A 138 24.91 -4.58 -1.38
CA GLN A 138 26.12 -5.36 -1.23
C GLN A 138 25.75 -6.81 -0.85
N ALA A 139 26.27 -7.75 -1.63
CA ALA A 139 26.05 -9.18 -1.40
C ALA A 139 27.25 -9.79 -0.67
N ASN A 140 26.99 -10.41 0.47
CA ASN A 140 27.92 -11.28 1.19
C ASN A 140 27.50 -12.74 1.02
N GLN A 141 28.33 -13.68 1.48
CA GLN A 141 28.05 -15.12 1.37
C GLN A 141 26.77 -15.55 2.09
N PHE A 142 26.46 -14.91 3.24
CA PHE A 142 25.34 -15.29 4.12
C PHE A 142 24.32 -14.18 4.32
N SER A 143 24.48 -13.04 3.65
CA SER A 143 23.59 -11.90 3.82
C SER A 143 23.59 -10.95 2.63
N LEU A 144 22.48 -10.24 2.46
CA LEU A 144 22.35 -9.11 1.53
C LEU A 144 22.15 -7.83 2.34
N VAL A 145 22.96 -6.83 2.05
CA VAL A 145 22.93 -5.52 2.72
C VAL A 145 22.45 -4.48 1.72
N PHE A 146 21.43 -3.72 2.09
CA PHE A 146 20.93 -2.55 1.38
C PHE A 146 21.20 -1.33 2.24
N ALA A 147 22.07 -0.43 1.82
CA ALA A 147 22.49 0.71 2.64
C ALA A 147 22.47 2.03 1.86
N SER A 148 22.00 3.10 2.50
CA SER A 148 22.17 4.47 2.04
C SER A 148 23.40 5.08 2.71
N ILE A 149 24.34 5.58 1.90
CA ILE A 149 25.59 6.18 2.39
C ILE A 149 25.56 7.67 2.05
N VAL A 150 25.67 8.51 3.07
CA VAL A 150 25.64 9.98 2.93
C VAL A 150 26.96 10.58 3.37
N LEU A 151 27.48 11.52 2.57
CA LEU A 151 28.61 12.36 2.93
C LEU A 151 28.09 13.73 3.40
N LYS A 152 28.14 14.01 4.70
CA LYS A 152 27.83 15.34 5.24
C LYS A 152 29.11 16.15 5.42
N ASN A 153 29.18 17.31 4.77
CA ASN A 153 30.12 18.42 5.02
C ASN A 153 31.57 18.02 5.39
N GLY A 154 32.24 17.23 4.55
CA GLY A 154 33.67 16.90 4.73
C GLY A 154 33.98 15.89 5.85
N SER A 155 32.96 15.26 6.43
CA SER A 155 33.13 14.13 7.34
C SER A 155 33.24 12.79 6.61
N VAL A 156 33.67 11.76 7.32
CA VAL A 156 33.73 10.37 6.84
C VAL A 156 32.31 9.92 6.42
N PRO A 157 32.15 9.19 5.30
CA PRO A 157 30.86 8.64 4.90
C PRO A 157 30.24 7.83 6.04
N HIS A 158 28.96 8.08 6.33
CA HIS A 158 28.21 7.31 7.30
C HIS A 158 26.97 6.71 6.65
N VAL A 159 26.58 5.54 7.17
CA VAL A 159 25.37 4.83 6.75
C VAL A 159 24.18 5.52 7.43
N GLU A 160 23.29 6.09 6.63
CA GLU A 160 22.09 6.78 7.11
C GLU A 160 21.00 5.77 7.49
N TYR A 161 20.80 4.75 6.66
CA TYR A 161 19.96 3.60 6.99
C TYR A 161 20.46 2.37 6.25
N ALA A 162 20.22 1.20 6.84
CA ALA A 162 20.51 -0.07 6.21
C ALA A 162 19.51 -1.17 6.59
N VAL A 163 19.25 -2.05 5.62
CA VAL A 163 18.52 -3.30 5.77
C VAL A 163 19.46 -4.44 5.48
N VAL A 164 19.59 -5.37 6.42
CA VAL A 164 20.34 -6.61 6.24
C VAL A 164 19.35 -7.77 6.20
N VAL A 165 19.39 -8.54 5.13
CA VAL A 165 18.66 -9.79 4.96
C VAL A 165 19.63 -10.93 5.19
N ASP A 166 19.37 -11.78 6.17
CA ASP A 166 20.21 -12.96 6.44
C ASP A 166 19.81 -14.17 5.56
N GLU A 167 20.54 -15.28 5.68
CA GLU A 167 20.24 -16.54 4.99
C GLU A 167 18.87 -17.14 5.37
N SER A 168 18.38 -16.83 6.58
CA SER A 168 17.05 -17.26 7.04
C SER A 168 15.90 -16.38 6.55
N LEU A 169 16.21 -15.38 5.72
CA LEU A 169 15.34 -14.29 5.25
C LEU A 169 14.82 -13.39 6.39
N SER A 170 15.46 -13.41 7.55
CA SER A 170 15.21 -12.48 8.64
C SER A 170 15.80 -11.10 8.33
N LEU A 171 15.06 -10.07 8.73
CA LEU A 171 15.39 -8.67 8.46
C LEU A 171 16.00 -7.99 9.67
N HIS A 172 17.19 -7.42 9.52
CA HIS A 172 17.78 -6.52 10.50
C HIS A 172 17.77 -5.10 9.95
N LEU A 173 17.07 -4.21 10.65
CA LEU A 173 16.86 -2.84 10.22
C LEU A 173 17.71 -1.90 11.07
N SER A 174 18.33 -0.92 10.44
CA SER A 174 19.07 0.13 11.12
C SER A 174 18.83 1.47 10.45
N ALA A 175 18.72 2.53 11.24
CA ALA A 175 18.74 3.90 10.76
C ALA A 175 19.47 4.80 11.76
N ASN A 176 20.25 5.75 11.28
CA ASN A 176 21.05 6.68 12.07
C ASN A 176 21.90 5.95 13.14
N GLN A 177 22.53 4.83 12.76
CA GLN A 177 23.33 3.95 13.64
C GLN A 177 22.54 3.26 14.77
N VAL A 178 21.20 3.31 14.75
CA VAL A 178 20.33 2.64 15.71
C VAL A 178 19.68 1.42 15.07
N THR A 179 19.76 0.26 15.72
CA THR A 179 18.99 -0.92 15.33
C THR A 179 17.51 -0.71 15.62
N ILE A 180 16.66 -0.84 14.61
CA ILE A 180 15.22 -0.64 14.73
C ILE A 180 14.54 -2.00 14.86
N PRO A 181 13.71 -2.23 15.88
CA PRO A 181 12.90 -3.44 15.99
C PRO A 181 11.94 -3.58 14.80
N ILE A 182 11.84 -4.79 14.24
CA ILE A 182 10.89 -5.11 13.15
C ILE A 182 9.44 -4.83 13.56
N SER A 183 9.13 -4.87 14.87
CA SER A 183 7.79 -4.53 15.40
C SER A 183 7.29 -3.16 14.95
N ASN A 184 8.19 -2.20 14.72
CA ASN A 184 7.84 -0.87 14.22
C ASN A 184 7.28 -0.90 12.79
N PHE A 185 7.52 -1.99 12.06
CA PHE A 185 7.09 -2.24 10.68
C PHE A 185 6.06 -3.38 10.60
N SER A 186 5.39 -3.71 11.71
CA SER A 186 4.36 -4.76 11.78
C SER A 186 3.20 -4.56 10.79
N TYR A 187 2.95 -3.32 10.35
CA TYR A 187 1.96 -3.01 9.33
C TYR A 187 2.42 -3.36 7.90
N LEU A 188 3.74 -3.45 7.64
CA LEU A 188 4.29 -3.89 6.36
C LEU A 188 4.52 -5.39 6.31
N THR A 189 4.77 -5.99 7.47
CA THR A 189 5.28 -7.35 7.57
C THR A 189 4.66 -8.05 8.77
N ALA A 190 3.87 -9.10 8.49
CA ALA A 190 3.23 -9.91 9.53
C ALA A 190 4.22 -10.87 10.25
N SER A 191 5.33 -11.22 9.61
CA SER A 191 6.33 -12.16 10.13
C SER A 191 7.73 -11.56 10.10
N SER A 192 8.60 -11.81 11.08
CA SER A 192 9.98 -11.32 11.06
C SER A 192 10.83 -11.74 9.83
N LYS A 193 10.30 -12.62 8.99
CA LYS A 193 10.90 -13.10 7.75
C LYS A 193 10.33 -12.39 6.53
N LEU A 194 11.21 -12.16 5.56
CA LEU A 194 10.88 -11.62 4.25
C LEU A 194 10.17 -12.69 3.41
N THR A 195 8.92 -12.41 3.03
CA THR A 195 8.12 -13.28 2.18
C THR A 195 8.01 -12.77 0.75
N ASP A 196 8.08 -11.45 0.57
CA ASP A 196 7.83 -10.75 -0.69
C ASP A 196 8.84 -9.61 -0.84
N ILE A 197 9.38 -9.46 -2.04
CA ILE A 197 10.37 -8.43 -2.37
C ILE A 197 9.79 -7.00 -2.40
N THR A 198 8.49 -6.84 -2.69
CA THR A 198 7.78 -5.55 -2.57
C THR A 198 7.76 -5.07 -1.12
N THR A 199 7.68 -6.00 -0.17
CA THR A 199 7.78 -5.70 1.26
C THR A 199 9.16 -5.13 1.60
N LEU A 200 10.24 -5.70 1.06
CA LEU A 200 11.59 -5.16 1.22
C LEU A 200 11.68 -3.73 0.69
N ALA A 201 11.17 -3.48 -0.52
CA ALA A 201 11.17 -2.16 -1.14
C ALA A 201 10.41 -1.12 -0.28
N ASN A 202 9.24 -1.49 0.22
CA ASN A 202 8.43 -0.64 1.08
C ASN A 202 9.13 -0.34 2.41
N ILE A 203 9.82 -1.33 3.01
CA ILE A 203 10.61 -1.14 4.23
C ILE A 203 11.76 -0.16 3.97
N ILE A 204 12.49 -0.33 2.87
CA ILE A 204 13.60 0.58 2.49
C ILE A 204 13.08 2.01 2.31
N HIS A 205 11.96 2.19 1.61
CA HIS A 205 11.36 3.51 1.41
C HIS A 205 10.91 4.13 2.72
N HIS A 206 10.31 3.34 3.62
CA HIS A 206 9.92 3.82 4.93
C HIS A 206 11.13 4.16 5.82
N LEU A 207 12.23 3.40 5.73
CA LEU A 207 13.46 3.70 6.45
C LEU A 207 14.09 5.02 6.03
N LYS A 208 14.03 5.36 4.73
CA LYS A 208 14.43 6.68 4.24
C LYS A 208 13.62 7.79 4.90
N ASN A 209 12.29 7.67 4.90
CA ASN A 209 11.43 8.65 5.56
C ASN A 209 11.68 8.70 7.08
N TYR A 210 12.00 7.55 7.68
CA TYR A 210 12.33 7.44 9.10
C TYR A 210 13.67 8.08 9.45
N SER A 211 14.68 7.98 8.59
CA SER A 211 15.99 8.61 8.81
C SER A 211 15.93 10.13 8.64
N GLU A 212 15.07 10.62 7.74
CA GLU A 212 14.79 12.04 7.53
C GLU A 212 13.92 12.63 8.65
N ALA A 213 12.99 11.85 9.19
CA ALA A 213 12.20 12.26 10.35
C ALA A 213 13.08 12.39 11.59
N SER A 214 12.83 13.42 12.40
CA SER A 214 13.52 13.62 13.69
C SER A 214 13.30 12.40 14.59
N VAL A 215 14.27 11.48 14.61
CA VAL A 215 14.26 10.28 15.45
C VAL A 215 14.05 10.72 16.91
N PRO A 216 13.11 10.14 17.66
CA PRO A 216 12.90 10.50 19.06
C PRO A 216 14.21 10.34 19.83
N SER A 217 14.56 11.32 20.67
CA SER A 217 15.90 11.38 21.26
C SER A 217 16.29 10.14 22.08
N SER A 218 15.30 9.37 22.52
CA SER A 218 15.49 8.10 23.23
C SER A 218 16.11 6.99 22.39
N HIS A 219 15.94 7.01 21.06
CA HIS A 219 16.42 5.94 20.18
C HIS A 219 17.91 6.06 19.87
N TRP A 220 18.46 7.26 19.67
CA TRP A 220 19.90 7.44 19.39
C TRP A 220 20.77 7.36 20.65
N LEU A 221 20.22 7.65 21.82
CA LEU A 221 20.95 7.55 23.09
C LEU A 221 21.19 6.10 23.53
N SER A 222 20.31 5.15 23.15
CA SER A 222 20.45 3.75 23.60
C SER A 222 21.71 3.07 23.06
N PRO A 223 22.05 3.15 21.75
CA PRO A 223 23.31 2.61 21.25
C PRO A 223 24.53 3.28 21.89
N ILE A 224 24.48 4.60 22.08
CA ILE A 224 25.57 5.34 22.74
C ILE A 224 25.80 4.81 24.16
N ILE A 225 24.74 4.56 24.93
CA ILE A 225 24.85 3.98 26.28
C ILE A 225 25.48 2.59 26.21
N THR A 226 25.11 1.77 25.23
CA THR A 226 25.70 0.44 25.03
C THR A 226 27.18 0.54 24.68
N ASP A 227 27.55 1.37 23.72
CA ASP A 227 28.94 1.59 23.31
C ASP A 227 29.78 2.15 24.47
N PHE A 228 29.19 3.03 25.29
CA PHE A 228 29.84 3.59 26.46
C PHE A 228 30.07 2.55 27.56
N LYS A 229 29.15 1.58 27.72
CA LYS A 229 29.36 0.42 28.61
C LYS A 229 30.47 -0.48 28.10
N ASP A 230 30.45 -0.81 26.81
CA ASP A 230 31.48 -1.63 26.20
C ASP A 230 32.86 -0.97 26.29
N LEU A 231 32.93 0.36 26.15
CA LEU A 231 34.15 1.14 26.36
C LEU A 231 34.64 1.03 27.80
N LEU A 232 33.73 1.16 28.78
CA LEU A 232 34.06 1.06 30.20
C LEU A 232 34.56 -0.34 30.58
N ASP A 233 33.96 -1.38 30.01
CA ASP A 233 34.40 -2.77 30.23
C ASP A 233 35.79 -3.05 29.64
N LYS A 234 36.14 -2.36 28.54
CA LYS A 234 37.44 -2.47 27.85
C LYS A 234 38.51 -1.55 28.43
N MET A 235 38.16 -0.63 29.31
CA MET A 235 39.15 0.26 29.91
C MET A 235 40.09 -0.53 30.82
N ASP A 236 41.38 -0.46 30.53
CA ASP A 236 42.41 -0.99 31.40
C ASP A 236 42.37 -0.29 32.76
N LYS A 237 42.44 -1.08 33.84
CA LYS A 237 42.59 -0.60 35.22
C LYS A 237 44.00 -0.09 35.51
N THR A 238 44.58 0.63 34.55
CA THR A 238 45.86 1.31 34.71
C THR A 238 45.61 2.76 35.16
N PRO A 239 46.55 3.41 35.88
CA PRO A 239 46.42 4.78 36.33
C PRO A 239 46.77 5.73 35.17
N PRO A 240 45.84 5.90 34.21
CA PRO A 240 44.88 7.01 34.25
C PRO A 240 43.40 6.61 34.09
N GLY A 241 43.12 5.35 33.71
CA GLY A 241 41.76 4.83 33.56
C GLY A 241 41.03 4.65 34.89
N GLU A 242 41.74 4.29 35.97
CA GLU A 242 41.15 4.08 37.29
C GLU A 242 40.62 5.39 37.92
N GLU A 243 41.31 6.51 37.70
CA GLU A 243 40.88 7.83 38.21
C GLU A 243 39.66 8.39 37.46
N MET A 244 39.55 8.10 36.16
CA MET A 244 38.42 8.56 35.33
C MET A 244 37.16 7.71 35.53
N LEU A 245 37.31 6.47 35.99
CA LEU A 245 36.22 5.50 36.08
C LEU A 245 35.01 6.00 36.90
N PRO A 246 35.16 6.62 38.09
CA PRO A 246 34.02 7.13 38.85
C PRO A 246 33.24 8.23 38.11
N SER A 247 33.94 9.13 37.43
CA SER A 247 33.32 10.21 36.65
C SER A 247 32.55 9.65 35.45
N LEU A 248 33.11 8.66 34.75
CA LEU A 248 32.46 8.03 33.61
C LEU A 248 31.25 7.18 34.05
N CYS A 249 31.35 6.45 35.16
CA CYS A 249 30.21 5.72 35.75
C CYS A 249 29.08 6.68 36.16
N PHE A 250 29.41 7.83 36.75
CA PHE A 250 28.42 8.86 37.05
C PHE A 250 27.73 9.39 35.79
N LEU A 251 28.49 9.70 34.73
CA LEU A 251 27.94 10.16 33.46
C LEU A 251 27.03 9.12 32.81
N LEU A 252 27.46 7.86 32.79
CA LEU A 252 26.66 6.74 32.28
C LEU A 252 25.33 6.63 33.04
N GLU A 253 25.39 6.66 34.38
CA GLU A 253 24.18 6.63 35.21
C GLU A 253 23.26 7.82 34.91
N GLN A 254 23.79 9.04 34.73
CA GLN A 254 22.97 10.20 34.37
C GLN A 254 22.26 10.02 33.02
N LEU A 255 22.92 9.42 32.02
CA LEU A 255 22.33 9.13 30.71
C LEU A 255 21.21 8.09 30.83
N GLU A 256 21.43 7.00 31.58
CA GLU A 256 20.41 5.98 31.81
C GLU A 256 19.18 6.54 32.54
N LEU A 257 19.41 7.38 33.55
CA LEU A 257 18.34 8.03 34.30
C LEU A 257 17.57 9.06 33.47
N ALA A 258 18.23 9.71 32.50
CA ALA A 258 17.57 10.63 31.57
C ALA A 258 16.57 9.91 30.66
N LEU A 259 16.89 8.69 30.23
CA LEU A 259 15.98 7.83 29.46
C LEU A 259 14.88 7.20 30.31
N ALA A 260 15.15 6.94 31.58
CA ALA A 260 14.18 6.35 32.49
C ALA A 260 13.06 7.34 32.87
N LYS A 261 11.82 6.82 32.94
CA LYS A 261 10.68 7.59 33.45
C LYS A 261 10.96 8.01 34.90
N PRO A 262 10.58 9.23 35.34
CA PRO A 262 10.92 9.73 36.67
C PRO A 262 10.58 8.79 37.84
N LYS A 263 9.48 8.05 37.74
CA LYS A 263 9.01 7.09 38.76
C LYS A 263 9.72 5.74 38.74
N SER A 264 10.37 5.38 37.63
CA SER A 264 11.08 4.10 37.45
C SER A 264 12.60 4.24 37.60
N ARG A 265 13.10 5.45 37.90
CA ARG A 265 14.52 5.72 38.10
C ARG A 265 15.05 4.96 39.32
N ARG A 266 16.14 4.22 39.10
CA ARG A 266 16.90 3.54 40.14
C ARG A 266 18.25 4.23 40.25
N TYR A 267 18.51 4.82 41.41
CA TYR A 267 19.74 5.55 41.68
C TYR A 267 20.74 4.61 42.35
N SER A 268 22.00 4.70 41.97
CA SER A 268 23.11 3.98 42.60
C SER A 268 23.32 4.47 44.04
N ALA A 269 23.91 3.62 44.88
CA ALA A 269 24.23 4.00 46.25
C ALA A 269 25.17 5.23 46.30
N SER A 270 26.12 5.30 45.36
CA SER A 270 27.06 6.42 45.25
C SER A 270 26.38 7.74 44.92
N LEU A 271 25.43 7.73 43.98
CA LEU A 271 24.65 8.91 43.62
C LEU A 271 23.71 9.33 44.74
N LEU A 272 23.06 8.38 45.43
CA LEU A 272 22.21 8.66 46.59
C LEU A 272 23.00 9.31 47.74
N ALA A 273 24.19 8.77 48.06
CA ALA A 273 25.06 9.33 49.07
C ALA A 273 25.50 10.75 48.69
N SER A 274 25.94 10.95 47.44
CA SER A 274 26.36 12.26 46.92
C SER A 274 25.21 13.27 46.94
N ALA A 275 24.02 12.86 46.51
CA ALA A 275 22.82 13.69 46.51
C ALA A 275 22.39 14.10 47.93
N SER A 276 22.47 13.18 48.90
CA SER A 276 22.25 13.51 50.32
C SER A 276 23.26 14.53 50.83
N MET A 277 24.55 14.35 50.53
CA MET A 277 25.61 15.29 50.92
C MET A 277 25.40 16.67 50.31
N TRP A 278 25.05 16.75 49.02
CA TRP A 278 24.74 18.02 48.36
C TRP A 278 23.50 18.70 48.94
N GLN A 279 22.48 17.92 49.28
CA GLN A 279 21.27 18.46 49.89
C GLN A 279 21.52 18.99 51.31
N ILE A 280 22.46 18.43 52.06
CA ILE A 280 22.89 18.92 53.39
C ILE A 280 23.75 20.18 53.23
N ALA A 281 24.77 20.13 52.36
CA ALA A 281 25.74 21.21 52.22
C ALA A 281 25.16 22.44 51.50
N LEU A 282 24.41 22.25 50.41
CA LEU A 282 23.92 23.31 49.53
C LEU A 282 22.46 23.07 49.08
N PRO A 283 21.46 23.19 49.98
CA PRO A 283 20.06 22.88 49.68
C PRO A 283 19.46 23.70 48.53
N ALA A 284 19.86 24.97 48.39
CA ALA A 284 19.35 25.87 47.35
C ALA A 284 19.83 25.44 45.96
N LEU A 285 21.12 25.09 45.84
CA LEU A 285 21.70 24.59 44.60
C LEU A 285 21.08 23.24 44.20
N TYR A 286 20.90 22.34 45.16
CA TYR A 286 20.26 21.05 44.92
C TYR A 286 18.83 21.21 44.37
N LYS A 287 18.03 22.11 44.96
CA LYS A 287 16.70 22.46 44.45
C LYS A 287 16.75 23.03 43.03
N GLN A 288 17.77 23.83 42.71
CA GLN A 288 17.95 24.39 41.38
C GLN A 288 18.30 23.31 40.34
N PHE A 289 19.17 22.35 40.67
CA PHE A 289 19.48 21.22 39.79
C PHE A 289 18.25 20.37 39.50
N LEU A 290 17.41 20.12 40.52
CA LEU A 290 16.15 19.40 40.36
C LEU A 290 15.13 20.16 39.51
N SER A 291 14.92 21.45 39.78
CA SER A 291 13.89 22.24 39.10
C SER A 291 14.23 22.46 37.62
N LYS A 292 15.50 22.72 37.31
CA LYS A 292 16.00 22.89 35.94
C LYS A 292 16.26 21.57 35.21
N ARG A 293 16.14 20.42 35.90
CA ARG A 293 16.46 19.08 35.37
C ARG A 293 17.85 19.00 34.74
N ILE A 294 18.83 19.69 35.34
CA ILE A 294 20.22 19.68 34.86
C ILE A 294 20.83 18.30 35.12
N LEU A 295 20.50 17.70 36.26
CA LEU A 295 20.90 16.35 36.65
C LEU A 295 19.67 15.53 37.00
N SER A 296 19.72 14.24 36.71
CA SER A 296 18.70 13.28 37.11
C SER A 296 18.93 12.87 38.58
N LEU A 297 18.49 13.71 39.51
CA LEU A 297 18.68 13.53 40.94
C LEU A 297 17.42 13.00 41.65
N PRO A 298 17.55 12.30 42.79
CA PRO A 298 16.42 11.86 43.59
C PRO A 298 15.63 13.06 44.16
N SER A 299 14.32 12.87 44.33
CA SER A 299 13.49 13.91 44.94
C SER A 299 13.88 14.15 46.40
N LEU A 300 13.56 15.35 46.91
CA LEU A 300 13.75 15.69 48.32
C LEU A 300 13.04 14.71 49.26
N THR A 301 11.88 14.19 48.85
CA THR A 301 11.15 13.17 49.62
C THR A 301 11.91 11.86 49.69
N THR A 302 12.51 11.42 48.59
CA THR A 302 13.34 10.20 48.57
C THR A 302 14.57 10.37 49.46
N ILE A 303 15.26 11.51 49.40
CA ILE A 303 16.40 11.80 50.29
C ILE A 303 15.97 11.79 51.76
N LYS A 304 14.89 12.49 52.11
CA LYS A 304 14.39 12.54 53.50
C LYS A 304 14.04 11.17 54.05
N ARG A 305 13.47 10.29 53.21
CA ARG A 305 13.16 8.90 53.58
C ARG A 305 14.42 8.05 53.78
N LEU A 306 15.48 8.30 53.01
CA LEU A 306 16.76 7.62 53.19
C LEU A 306 17.47 8.12 54.45
N SER A 307 17.46 9.43 54.70
CA SER A 307 18.06 10.01 55.89
C SER A 307 17.31 9.63 57.16
N SER A 308 15.98 9.47 57.13
CA SER A 308 15.20 9.05 58.30
C SER A 308 15.57 7.65 58.81
N ASN A 309 16.08 6.79 57.93
CA ASN A 309 16.58 5.46 58.32
C ASN A 309 18.01 5.50 58.89
N LEU A 310 18.75 6.59 58.64
CA LEU A 310 20.12 6.78 59.13
C LEU A 310 20.17 7.59 60.43
N SER A 311 19.16 8.41 60.71
CA SER A 311 18.95 9.03 62.01
C SER A 311 18.40 8.01 63.02
N LEU A 312 19.28 7.09 63.44
CA LEU A 312 19.16 6.36 64.69
C LEU A 312 19.99 7.12 65.73
N ASN A 313 19.30 8.03 66.44
CA ASN A 313 19.53 8.49 67.82
C ASN A 313 18.57 9.63 68.12
#